data_AF-A0A2M3YWR7-F1
#
_entry.id   AF-A0A2M3YWR7-F1
#
_cell.length_a   1.000
_cell.length_b   1.000
_cell.length_c   1.000
_cell.angle_alpha   90.00
_cell.angle_beta   90.00
_cell.angle_gamma   90.00
#
_symmetry.space_group_name_H-M   'P 1'
#
loop_
_entity.id
_entity.type
_entity.pdbx_description
1 polymer ?
#
loop_
_entity_poly.entity_id
_entity_poly.type
_entity_poly.pdbx_seq_one_letter_code
_entity_poly.pdbx_strand_id
1 'polypeptide(L)'
;SLALLLSATALLAGGAWSAETESGPFGDASTADGGPECTVQVGGGLLKQLGTLTDAPLECSTAWTKLLLGFHYTRKNLTECVEREERSRADQSSNNFCELLLDDLRRQMRQERQRLTGESDQRIQAVQLELNEEKSRSVQLQGNVGAVQQELTRLYRELVLTNVALGDSKHAHESYQRYLKRQKQTDLAPLYEALIRFVYRKASHQQARVDSLLDFVRHLGDADQKLAIYRLLKVELDKRPGTESASHSVVMAFDAVDAAAAGPNSPLQKLYLDTSGPIVKRWRKLIID
;
A
#
# COMPACT_ATOMS: atom_id res chain seq x y z
N SER A 1 23.45 11.55 -14.50
CA SER A 1 22.37 11.64 -15.50
C SER A 1 21.25 10.69 -15.11
N LEU A 2 20.29 11.21 -14.34
CA LEU A 2 19.12 10.51 -13.83
C LEU A 2 17.92 11.23 -14.46
N ALA A 3 17.23 10.57 -15.37
CA ALA A 3 16.02 11.10 -15.99
C ALA A 3 15.01 9.97 -16.10
N LEU A 4 13.77 10.31 -15.77
CA LEU A 4 12.51 9.58 -15.97
C LEU A 4 12.14 8.56 -14.89
N LEU A 5 11.39 9.02 -13.89
CA LEU A 5 9.94 8.75 -13.76
C LEU A 5 9.40 9.42 -12.48
N LEU A 6 8.86 10.63 -12.63
CA LEU A 6 8.07 11.36 -11.64
C LEU A 6 7.02 12.18 -12.40
N SER A 7 5.79 11.66 -12.49
CA SER A 7 4.63 12.45 -12.91
C SER A 7 3.34 11.67 -12.61
N ALA A 8 2.58 12.13 -11.60
CA ALA A 8 1.11 12.25 -11.63
C ALA A 8 0.54 12.41 -10.22
N THR A 9 0.66 13.60 -9.62
CA THR A 9 -0.26 14.08 -8.57
C THR A 9 -0.24 15.60 -8.54
N ALA A 10 -1.02 16.22 -9.43
CA ALA A 10 -1.39 17.63 -9.31
C ALA A 10 -2.65 17.85 -10.14
N LEU A 11 -3.79 17.93 -9.47
CA LEU A 11 -5.00 18.66 -9.87
C LEU A 11 -6.06 18.36 -8.82
N LEU A 12 -6.29 19.33 -7.92
CA LEU A 12 -7.58 19.70 -7.32
C LEU A 12 -7.30 20.78 -6.26
N ALA A 13 -6.98 21.98 -6.74
CA ALA A 13 -7.02 23.22 -5.96
C ALA A 13 -7.40 24.35 -6.92
N GLY A 14 -8.55 24.98 -6.69
CA GLY A 14 -9.00 26.12 -7.48
C GLY A 14 -10.53 26.24 -7.54
N GLY A 15 -11.12 26.82 -6.50
CA GLY A 15 -12.52 27.19 -6.46
C GLY A 15 -12.82 27.92 -5.16
N ALA A 16 -12.51 29.22 -5.12
CA ALA A 16 -12.96 30.13 -4.07
C ALA A 16 -14.50 30.12 -3.98
N TRP A 17 -15.07 30.50 -2.83
CA TRP A 17 -16.01 31.62 -2.65
C TRP A 17 -16.13 31.96 -1.15
N SER A 18 -16.44 33.23 -0.93
CA SER A 18 -16.32 34.06 0.26
C SER A 18 -17.15 33.66 1.50
N ALA A 19 -16.70 34.26 2.60
CA ALA A 19 -17.36 34.48 3.89
C ALA A 19 -18.88 34.72 3.85
N GLU A 20 -19.59 34.17 4.84
CA GLU A 20 -20.37 34.96 5.81
C GLU A 20 -20.75 34.07 7.00
N THR A 21 -20.26 34.47 8.17
CA THR A 21 -20.85 34.15 9.46
C THR A 21 -22.09 35.01 9.63
N GLU A 22 -23.27 34.41 9.76
CA GLU A 22 -24.38 35.07 10.45
C GLU A 22 -25.34 34.05 11.06
N SER A 23 -25.42 34.14 12.38
CA SER A 23 -26.60 33.96 13.25
C SER A 23 -27.64 32.90 12.90
N GLY A 24 -27.79 31.96 13.83
CA GLY A 24 -28.85 30.95 13.86
C GLY A 24 -30.28 31.50 13.88
N PRO A 25 -31.29 30.60 13.83
CA PRO A 25 -32.70 30.94 13.65
C PRO A 25 -33.38 31.53 14.90
N PHE A 26 -32.61 32.09 15.83
CA PHE A 26 -33.13 32.85 16.96
C PHE A 26 -32.93 34.35 16.67
N GLY A 27 -33.77 34.89 15.80
CA GLY A 27 -33.83 36.31 15.47
C GLY A 27 -35.27 36.72 15.20
N ASP A 28 -35.83 37.43 16.18
CA ASP A 28 -37.00 38.30 16.09
C ASP A 28 -38.35 37.68 15.69
N ALA A 29 -38.96 37.00 16.67
CA ALA A 29 -40.42 36.96 16.82
C ALA A 29 -40.86 37.42 18.22
N SER A 30 -40.18 38.43 18.77
CA SER A 30 -40.74 39.29 19.82
C SER A 30 -41.55 40.40 19.16
N THR A 31 -42.75 40.06 18.71
CA THR A 31 -43.93 40.93 18.50
C THR A 31 -45.03 40.10 17.83
N ALA A 32 -45.44 39.01 18.48
CA ALA A 32 -46.81 38.51 18.36
C ALA A 32 -47.50 38.80 19.69
N ASP A 33 -47.66 40.11 19.91
CA ASP A 33 -48.62 40.68 20.83
C ASP A 33 -50.01 40.22 20.40
N GLY A 34 -50.58 39.33 21.17
CA GLY A 34 -51.87 38.68 20.88
C GLY A 34 -52.40 37.87 22.05
N GLY A 35 -51.88 38.10 23.27
CA GLY A 35 -52.62 37.74 24.46
C GLY A 35 -53.76 38.75 24.60
N PRO A 36 -55.03 38.35 24.75
CA PRO A 36 -56.10 39.31 24.94
C PRO A 36 -55.82 40.08 26.23
N GLU A 37 -55.36 41.31 26.08
CA GLU A 37 -55.17 42.24 27.18
C GLU A 37 -56.52 42.34 27.90
N CYS A 38 -56.58 41.83 29.13
CA CYS A 38 -57.78 41.87 29.97
C CYS A 38 -57.99 43.32 30.44
N THR A 39 -58.35 44.20 29.52
CA THR A 39 -58.66 45.59 29.83
C THR A 39 -59.98 45.61 30.57
N VAL A 40 -59.91 45.76 31.90
CA VAL A 40 -61.10 46.03 32.71
C VAL A 40 -61.60 47.41 32.32
N GLN A 41 -62.64 47.46 31.47
CA GLN A 41 -63.30 48.72 31.14
C GLN A 41 -64.09 49.20 32.36
N VAL A 42 -63.42 49.96 33.22
CA VAL A 42 -64.10 50.76 34.25
C VAL A 42 -64.69 51.96 33.52
N GLY A 43 -66.00 51.93 33.27
CA GLY A 43 -66.68 53.02 32.57
C GLY A 43 -66.41 54.36 33.26
N GLY A 44 -65.75 55.29 32.57
CA GLY A 44 -65.34 56.60 33.13
C GLY A 44 -66.50 57.46 33.66
N GLY A 45 -67.75 57.10 33.35
CA GLY A 45 -68.95 57.67 33.95
C GLY A 45 -69.13 57.33 35.43
N LEU A 46 -68.62 56.19 35.91
CA LEU A 46 -68.80 55.74 37.30
C LEU A 46 -67.90 56.51 38.28
N LEU A 47 -66.63 56.72 37.90
CA LEU A 47 -65.68 57.54 38.67
C LEU A 47 -66.10 59.02 38.69
N LYS A 48 -66.61 59.54 37.56
CA LYS A 48 -67.15 60.90 37.51
C LYS A 48 -68.44 61.06 38.34
N GLN A 49 -69.34 60.06 38.34
CA GLN A 49 -70.57 60.12 39.14
C GLN A 49 -70.34 59.99 40.65
N LEU A 50 -69.29 59.29 41.08
CA LEU A 50 -68.84 59.27 42.47
C LEU A 50 -68.23 60.62 42.91
N GLY A 51 -67.53 61.31 42.01
CA GLY A 51 -66.99 62.65 42.27
C GLY A 51 -68.05 63.77 42.23
N THR A 52 -69.18 63.58 41.56
CA THR A 52 -70.28 64.58 41.46
C THR A 52 -71.44 64.32 42.41
N LEU A 53 -71.37 63.29 43.27
CA LEU A 53 -72.38 62.99 44.30
C LEU A 53 -72.40 64.02 45.46
N THR A 54 -71.48 64.98 45.47
CA THR A 54 -71.39 66.02 46.51
C THR A 54 -72.22 67.28 46.21
N ASP A 55 -72.71 67.52 44.99
CA ASP A 55 -73.28 68.82 44.60
C ASP A 55 -74.72 68.82 44.07
N ALA A 56 -75.50 67.72 44.18
CA ALA A 56 -76.95 67.79 43.89
C ALA A 56 -77.76 66.72 44.66
N PRO A 57 -78.99 67.05 45.14
CA PRO A 57 -79.78 66.16 45.98
C PRO A 57 -80.41 65.06 45.11
N LEU A 58 -79.78 63.89 45.09
CA LEU A 58 -80.33 62.65 44.57
C LEU A 58 -80.78 61.77 45.75
N GLU A 59 -81.96 61.17 45.65
CA GLU A 59 -82.47 60.24 46.67
C GLU A 59 -81.51 59.04 46.86
N CYS A 60 -81.13 58.75 48.11
CA CYS A 60 -80.11 57.76 48.46
C CYS A 60 -80.37 56.35 47.87
N SER A 61 -81.64 56.00 47.63
CA SER A 61 -82.07 54.72 47.07
C SER A 61 -81.57 54.48 45.64
N THR A 62 -81.54 55.53 44.80
CA THR A 62 -81.12 55.44 43.40
C THR A 62 -79.60 55.47 43.24
N ALA A 63 -78.89 56.16 44.14
CA ALA A 63 -77.44 56.11 44.21
C ALA A 63 -76.95 54.70 44.62
N TRP A 64 -77.59 54.10 45.63
CA TRP A 64 -77.23 52.77 46.12
C TRP A 64 -77.47 51.69 45.07
N THR A 65 -78.60 51.72 44.35
CA THR A 65 -78.89 50.74 43.29
C THR A 65 -77.90 50.84 42.13
N LYS A 66 -77.51 52.05 41.71
CA LYS A 66 -76.48 52.23 40.67
C LYS A 66 -75.12 51.71 41.10
N LEU A 67 -74.74 51.93 42.36
CA LEU A 67 -73.49 51.42 42.91
C LEU A 67 -73.48 49.89 43.00
N LEU A 68 -74.59 49.29 43.45
CA LEU A 68 -74.75 47.84 43.53
C LEU A 68 -74.68 47.19 42.15
N LEU A 69 -75.36 47.79 41.16
CA LEU A 69 -75.36 47.30 39.77
C LEU A 69 -73.94 47.37 39.18
N GLY A 70 -73.22 48.48 39.45
CA GLY A 70 -71.83 48.65 39.05
C GLY A 70 -70.91 47.59 39.64
N PHE A 71 -71.04 47.29 40.94
CA PHE A 71 -70.26 46.26 41.62
C PHE A 71 -70.51 44.85 41.06
N HIS A 72 -71.76 44.50 40.76
CA HIS A 72 -72.08 43.21 40.16
C HIS A 72 -71.50 43.09 38.74
N TYR A 73 -71.51 44.17 37.96
CA TYR A 73 -70.97 44.17 36.60
C TYR A 73 -69.45 44.04 36.58
N THR A 74 -68.73 44.77 37.44
CA THR A 74 -67.27 44.63 37.57
C THR A 74 -66.86 43.27 38.12
N ARG A 75 -67.60 42.72 39.09
CA ARG A 75 -67.34 41.36 39.60
C ARG A 75 -67.48 40.30 38.52
N LYS A 76 -68.52 40.41 37.67
CA LYS A 76 -68.76 39.48 36.57
C LYS A 76 -67.68 39.58 35.48
N ASN A 77 -67.27 40.80 35.11
CA ASN A 77 -66.19 40.99 34.15
C ASN A 77 -64.85 40.43 34.63
N LEU A 78 -64.53 40.58 35.92
CA LEU A 78 -63.30 40.04 36.49
C LEU A 78 -63.31 38.50 36.53
N THR A 79 -64.45 37.89 36.84
CA THR A 79 -64.58 36.42 36.80
C THR A 79 -64.48 35.87 35.39
N GLU A 80 -65.09 36.51 34.40
CA GLU A 80 -64.95 36.11 33.00
C GLU A 80 -63.52 36.28 32.45
N CYS A 81 -62.77 37.28 32.93
CA CYS A 81 -61.35 37.43 32.59
C CYS A 81 -60.49 36.31 33.19
N VAL A 82 -60.66 35.99 34.47
CA VAL A 82 -59.92 34.92 35.15
C VAL A 82 -60.19 33.57 34.50
N GLU A 83 -61.46 33.26 34.17
CA GLU A 83 -61.79 32.00 33.50
C GLU A 83 -61.25 31.92 32.06
N ARG A 84 -61.02 33.05 31.37
CA ARG A 84 -60.37 33.06 30.04
C ARG A 84 -58.87 32.87 30.15
N GLU A 85 -58.23 33.48 31.15
CA GLU A 85 -56.80 33.27 31.41
C GLU A 85 -56.52 31.80 31.77
N GLU A 86 -57.33 31.19 32.62
CA GLU A 86 -57.20 29.77 32.97
C GLU A 86 -57.38 28.82 31.77
N ARG A 87 -58.34 29.11 30.87
CA ARG A 87 -58.50 28.34 29.62
C ARG A 87 -57.31 28.52 28.67
N SER A 88 -56.76 29.73 28.56
CA SER A 88 -55.58 29.98 27.71
C SER A 88 -54.30 29.30 28.22
N ARG A 89 -54.15 29.15 29.55
CA ARG A 89 -53.07 28.35 30.14
C ARG A 89 -53.22 26.84 29.88
N ALA A 90 -54.45 26.35 29.73
CA ALA A 90 -54.72 24.95 29.42
C ALA A 90 -54.37 24.58 27.96
N ASP A 91 -54.26 25.57 27.06
CA ASP A 91 -53.90 25.38 25.64
C ASP A 91 -52.39 25.21 25.37
N GLN A 92 -51.58 24.88 26.39
CA GLN A 92 -50.16 24.46 26.29
C GLN A 92 -49.91 23.16 25.47
N SER A 93 -50.82 22.78 24.58
CA SER A 93 -50.71 21.65 23.64
C SER A 93 -49.55 21.81 22.64
N SER A 94 -49.07 23.04 22.41
CA SER A 94 -47.95 23.34 21.51
C SER A 94 -46.58 22.87 22.04
N ASN A 95 -46.38 22.85 23.36
CA ASN A 95 -45.14 22.33 23.97
C ASN A 95 -45.00 20.81 23.77
N ASN A 96 -46.11 20.06 23.87
CA ASN A 96 -46.10 18.61 23.64
C ASN A 96 -45.76 18.25 22.19
N PHE A 97 -46.20 19.06 21.21
CA PHE A 97 -45.89 18.83 19.79
C PHE A 97 -44.41 19.05 19.46
N CYS A 98 -43.81 20.12 19.99
CA CYS A 98 -42.37 20.39 19.82
C CYS A 98 -41.49 19.33 20.51
N GLU A 99 -41.89 18.85 21.69
CA GLU A 99 -41.20 17.77 22.38
C GLU A 99 -41.30 16.44 21.61
N LEU A 100 -42.49 16.11 21.09
CA LEU A 100 -42.69 14.95 20.22
C LEU A 100 -41.83 15.00 18.95
N LEU A 101 -41.75 16.16 18.30
CA LEU A 101 -40.94 16.35 17.09
C LEU A 101 -39.45 16.21 17.35
N LEU A 102 -38.96 16.77 18.47
CA LEU A 102 -37.56 16.63 18.90
C LEU A 102 -37.21 15.18 19.21
N ASP A 103 -38.11 14.45 19.86
CA ASP A 103 -37.89 13.04 20.17
C ASP A 103 -37.94 12.15 18.92
N ASP A 104 -38.78 12.47 17.94
CA ASP A 104 -38.80 11.77 16.65
C ASP A 104 -37.52 12.02 15.84
N LEU A 105 -37.06 13.28 15.74
CA LEU A 105 -35.79 13.63 15.12
C LEU A 105 -34.60 12.95 15.80
N ARG A 106 -34.60 12.88 17.14
CA ARG A 106 -33.56 12.15 17.88
C ARG A 106 -33.60 10.65 17.59
N ARG A 107 -34.78 10.06 17.43
CA ARG A 107 -34.93 8.65 17.06
C ARG A 107 -34.45 8.39 15.64
N GLN A 108 -34.85 9.22 14.67
CA GLN A 108 -34.36 9.14 13.29
C GLN A 108 -32.84 9.29 13.22
N MET A 109 -32.26 10.28 13.90
CA MET A 109 -30.81 10.48 13.93
C MET A 109 -30.06 9.27 14.51
N ARG A 110 -30.59 8.63 15.55
CA ARG A 110 -30.00 7.39 16.11
C ARG A 110 -30.13 6.22 15.14
N GLN A 111 -31.27 6.08 14.48
CA GLN A 111 -31.51 5.02 13.49
C GLN A 111 -30.61 5.18 12.27
N GLU A 112 -30.51 6.39 11.69
CA GLU A 112 -29.58 6.67 10.59
C GLU A 112 -28.14 6.48 11.03
N ARG A 113 -27.76 6.93 12.23
CA ARG A 113 -26.40 6.69 12.75
C ARG A 113 -26.10 5.20 12.87
N GLN A 114 -27.03 4.40 13.39
CA GLN A 114 -26.86 2.95 13.48
C GLN A 114 -26.80 2.29 12.11
N ARG A 115 -27.67 2.71 11.18
CA ARG A 115 -27.69 2.22 9.80
C ARG A 115 -26.38 2.53 9.08
N LEU A 116 -25.93 3.77 9.11
CA LEU A 116 -24.69 4.22 8.49
C LEU A 116 -23.47 3.56 9.12
N THR A 117 -23.42 3.44 10.44
CA THR A 117 -22.30 2.77 11.14
C THR A 117 -22.26 1.27 10.78
N GLY A 118 -23.41 0.59 10.77
CA GLY A 118 -23.49 -0.81 10.39
C GLY A 118 -23.11 -1.05 8.92
N GLU A 119 -23.58 -0.18 8.02
CA GLU A 119 -23.23 -0.24 6.59
C GLU A 119 -21.75 0.07 6.36
N SER A 120 -21.19 1.07 7.06
CA SER A 120 -19.77 1.38 6.97
C SER A 120 -18.91 0.25 7.52
N ASP A 121 -19.28 -0.33 8.66
CA ASP A 121 -18.53 -1.43 9.27
C ASP A 121 -18.54 -2.67 8.38
N GLN A 122 -19.68 -2.99 7.75
CA GLN A 122 -19.78 -4.06 6.76
C GLN A 122 -18.90 -3.80 5.54
N ARG A 123 -18.93 -2.58 4.98
CA ARG A 123 -18.06 -2.21 3.86
C ARG A 123 -16.59 -2.26 4.23
N ILE A 124 -16.21 -1.79 5.42
CA ILE A 124 -14.83 -1.86 5.92
C ILE A 124 -14.40 -3.32 6.04
N GLN A 125 -15.24 -4.19 6.60
CA GLN A 125 -14.94 -5.62 6.71
C GLN A 125 -14.79 -6.29 5.34
N ALA A 126 -15.66 -5.95 4.37
CA ALA A 126 -15.57 -6.48 3.01
C ALA A 126 -14.26 -6.04 2.32
N VAL A 127 -13.91 -4.76 2.40
CA VAL A 127 -12.66 -4.23 1.84
C VAL A 127 -11.44 -4.85 2.53
N GLN A 128 -11.50 -5.07 3.84
CA GLN A 128 -10.40 -5.71 4.57
C GLN A 128 -10.21 -7.17 4.14
N LEU A 129 -11.29 -7.89 3.85
CA LEU A 129 -11.24 -9.26 3.34
C LEU A 129 -10.60 -9.29 1.94
N GLU A 130 -11.08 -8.43 1.03
CA GLU A 130 -10.52 -8.31 -0.33
C GLU A 130 -9.04 -7.92 -0.30
N LEU A 131 -8.66 -6.97 0.56
CA LEU A 131 -7.26 -6.55 0.70
C LEU A 131 -6.37 -7.69 1.20
N ASN A 132 -6.86 -8.50 2.14
CA ASN A 132 -6.12 -9.66 2.62
C ASN A 132 -5.97 -10.72 1.52
N GLU A 133 -6.98 -10.90 0.67
CA GLU A 133 -6.95 -11.82 -0.46
C GLU A 133 -6.04 -11.33 -1.59
N GLU A 134 -6.01 -10.03 -1.89
CA GLU A 134 -5.04 -9.45 -2.82
C GLU A 134 -3.61 -9.51 -2.27
N LYS A 135 -3.44 -9.28 -0.97
CA LYS A 135 -2.14 -9.42 -0.31
C LYS A 135 -1.63 -10.84 -0.37
N SER A 136 -2.48 -11.84 -0.12
CA SER A 136 -2.09 -13.25 -0.20
C SER A 136 -1.73 -13.64 -1.65
N ARG A 137 -2.50 -13.19 -2.65
CA ARG A 137 -2.18 -13.34 -4.07
C ARG A 137 -0.86 -12.68 -4.44
N SER A 138 -0.57 -11.47 -3.95
CA SER A 138 0.70 -10.80 -4.19
C SER A 138 1.88 -11.58 -3.62
N VAL A 139 1.77 -12.12 -2.40
CA VAL A 139 2.82 -12.94 -1.78
C VAL A 139 3.03 -14.23 -2.59
N GLN A 140 1.95 -14.88 -3.01
CA GLN A 140 2.02 -16.08 -3.84
C GLN A 140 2.70 -15.81 -5.19
N LEU A 141 2.32 -14.72 -5.87
CA LEU A 141 2.95 -14.30 -7.13
C LEU A 141 4.43 -14.02 -6.95
N GLN A 142 4.81 -13.33 -5.87
CA GLN A 142 6.22 -13.07 -5.57
C GLN A 142 6.99 -14.39 -5.35
N GLY A 143 6.39 -15.36 -4.65
CA GLY A 143 6.94 -16.70 -4.49
C GLY A 143 7.12 -17.43 -5.83
N ASN A 144 6.09 -17.40 -6.69
CA ASN A 144 6.14 -18.01 -8.02
C ASN A 144 7.22 -17.39 -8.91
N VAL A 145 7.37 -16.06 -8.88
CA VAL A 145 8.45 -15.36 -9.60
C VAL A 145 9.82 -15.82 -9.09
N GLY A 146 10.00 -15.96 -7.78
CA GLY A 146 11.22 -16.50 -7.19
C GLY A 146 11.54 -17.91 -7.67
N ALA A 147 10.54 -18.80 -7.70
CA ALA A 147 10.68 -20.17 -8.18
C ALA A 147 11.09 -20.21 -9.67
N VAL A 148 10.41 -19.44 -10.52
CA VAL A 148 10.72 -19.34 -11.96
C VAL A 148 12.15 -18.79 -12.18
N GLN A 149 12.58 -17.82 -11.38
CA GLN A 149 13.95 -17.29 -11.48
C GLN A 149 15.01 -18.36 -11.13
N GLN A 150 14.74 -19.20 -10.13
CA GLN A 150 15.61 -20.32 -9.77
C GLN A 150 15.64 -21.38 -10.86
N GLU A 151 14.48 -21.74 -11.42
CA GLU A 151 14.39 -22.68 -12.55
C GLU A 151 15.13 -22.18 -13.78
N LEU A 152 14.96 -20.91 -14.15
CA LEU A 152 15.69 -20.31 -15.27
C LEU A 152 17.20 -20.36 -15.04
N THR A 153 17.66 -20.09 -13.82
CA THR A 153 19.09 -20.17 -13.48
C THR A 153 19.60 -21.60 -13.61
N ARG A 154 18.82 -22.58 -13.16
CA ARG A 154 19.12 -24.00 -13.34
C ARG A 154 19.17 -24.38 -14.82
N LEU A 155 18.21 -23.95 -15.63
CA LEU A 155 18.18 -24.24 -17.07
C LEU A 155 19.38 -23.63 -17.80
N TYR A 156 19.77 -22.39 -17.46
CA TYR A 156 20.98 -21.79 -18.04
C TYR A 156 22.24 -22.58 -17.67
N ARG A 157 22.33 -23.07 -16.42
CA ARG A 157 23.43 -23.98 -16.03
C ARG A 157 23.43 -25.25 -16.88
N GLU A 158 22.29 -25.90 -17.03
CA GLU A 158 22.16 -27.12 -17.84
C GLU A 158 22.52 -26.87 -19.32
N LEU A 159 22.09 -25.73 -19.88
CA LEU A 159 22.45 -25.29 -21.23
C LEU A 159 23.96 -25.10 -21.41
N VAL A 160 24.64 -24.46 -20.44
CA VAL A 160 26.11 -24.33 -20.47
C VAL A 160 26.77 -25.70 -20.52
N LEU A 161 26.41 -26.60 -19.60
CA LEU A 161 26.98 -27.96 -19.55
C LEU A 161 26.77 -28.72 -20.86
N THR A 162 25.57 -28.62 -21.44
CA THR A 162 25.20 -29.35 -22.64
C THR A 162 25.90 -28.80 -23.87
N ASN A 163 25.91 -27.48 -24.06
CA ASN A 163 26.56 -26.85 -25.21
C ASN A 163 28.08 -27.04 -25.19
N VAL A 164 28.72 -26.96 -24.00
CA VAL A 164 30.14 -27.30 -23.86
C VAL A 164 30.40 -28.75 -24.27
N ALA A 165 29.55 -29.69 -23.85
CA ALA A 165 29.76 -31.08 -24.22
C ALA A 165 29.49 -31.41 -25.69
N LEU A 166 28.69 -30.58 -26.37
CA LEU A 166 28.44 -30.68 -27.81
C LEU A 166 29.52 -29.98 -28.65
N GLY A 167 30.42 -29.21 -28.03
CA GLY A 167 31.40 -28.39 -28.74
C GLY A 167 30.82 -27.11 -29.35
N ASP A 168 29.58 -26.74 -29.00
CA ASP A 168 28.98 -25.47 -29.41
C ASP A 168 29.46 -24.35 -28.49
N SER A 169 30.71 -23.91 -28.71
CA SER A 169 31.34 -22.89 -27.88
C SER A 169 30.57 -21.57 -27.93
N LYS A 170 29.98 -21.19 -29.07
CA LYS A 170 29.19 -19.96 -29.18
C LYS A 170 27.97 -19.97 -28.24
N HIS A 171 27.11 -20.98 -28.34
CA HIS A 171 25.91 -21.04 -27.48
C HIS A 171 26.26 -21.33 -26.02
N ALA A 172 27.38 -22.01 -25.75
CA ALA A 172 27.91 -22.17 -24.40
C ALA A 172 28.24 -20.82 -23.76
N HIS A 173 28.94 -19.93 -24.48
CA HIS A 173 29.25 -18.59 -23.99
C HIS A 173 28.01 -17.72 -23.80
N GLU A 174 27.07 -17.74 -24.74
CA GLU A 174 25.82 -16.99 -24.60
C GLU A 174 25.03 -17.43 -23.37
N SER A 175 24.94 -18.74 -23.14
CA SER A 175 24.27 -19.33 -21.97
C SER A 175 25.01 -18.99 -20.67
N TYR A 176 26.35 -19.02 -20.71
CA TYR A 176 27.20 -18.67 -19.57
C TYR A 176 27.02 -17.20 -19.17
N GLN A 177 26.99 -16.28 -20.14
CA GLN A 177 26.74 -14.87 -19.86
C GLN A 177 25.34 -14.64 -19.26
N ARG A 178 24.31 -15.36 -19.73
CA ARG A 178 22.96 -15.28 -19.15
C ARG A 178 22.92 -15.85 -17.72
N TYR A 179 23.69 -16.89 -17.46
CA TYR A 179 23.86 -17.45 -16.12
C TYR A 179 24.53 -16.46 -15.17
N LEU A 180 25.65 -15.85 -15.58
CA LEU A 180 26.38 -14.83 -14.81
C LEU A 180 25.54 -13.60 -14.47
N LYS A 181 24.66 -13.17 -15.37
CA LYS A 181 23.76 -12.03 -15.11
C LYS A 181 22.73 -12.32 -14.02
N ARG A 182 22.35 -13.59 -13.83
CA ARG A 182 21.29 -14.00 -12.89
C ARG A 182 21.85 -14.41 -11.55
N GLN A 183 22.90 -15.21 -11.56
CA GLN A 183 23.63 -15.58 -10.36
C GLN A 183 24.65 -14.46 -10.13
N LYS A 184 24.38 -13.53 -9.20
CA LYS A 184 25.12 -12.28 -8.91
C LYS A 184 26.62 -12.46 -8.59
N GLN A 185 27.39 -13.13 -9.45
CA GLN A 185 28.81 -13.46 -9.42
C GLN A 185 29.37 -14.02 -8.10
N THR A 186 28.55 -14.30 -7.10
CA THR A 186 29.03 -14.58 -5.75
C THR A 186 29.57 -15.99 -5.56
N ASP A 187 29.19 -16.95 -6.40
CA ASP A 187 29.78 -18.29 -6.38
C ASP A 187 29.59 -19.06 -7.71
N LEU A 188 30.69 -19.25 -8.44
CA LEU A 188 30.74 -20.01 -9.70
C LEU A 188 31.35 -21.41 -9.53
N ALA A 189 31.88 -21.74 -8.34
CA ALA A 189 32.52 -23.02 -8.08
C ALA A 189 31.59 -24.22 -8.39
N PRO A 190 30.28 -24.21 -8.00
CA PRO A 190 29.37 -25.31 -8.31
C PRO A 190 29.14 -25.53 -9.82
N LEU A 191 29.25 -24.47 -10.64
CA LEU A 191 29.17 -24.59 -12.09
C LEU A 191 30.45 -25.23 -12.64
N TYR A 192 31.62 -24.76 -12.19
CA TYR A 192 32.91 -25.28 -12.66
C TYR A 192 33.10 -26.75 -12.29
N GLU A 193 32.76 -27.14 -11.06
CA GLU A 193 32.76 -28.55 -10.66
C GLU A 193 31.80 -29.39 -11.51
N ALA A 194 30.62 -28.85 -11.85
CA ALA A 194 29.67 -29.54 -12.70
C ALA A 194 30.18 -29.68 -14.14
N LEU A 195 30.87 -28.68 -14.70
CA LEU A 195 31.51 -28.76 -16.01
C LEU A 195 32.51 -29.92 -16.06
N ILE A 196 33.42 -29.97 -15.09
CA ILE A 196 34.43 -31.04 -15.00
C ILE A 196 33.74 -32.40 -14.84
N ARG A 197 32.80 -32.52 -13.90
CA ARG A 197 32.05 -33.78 -13.69
C ARG A 197 31.30 -34.22 -14.94
N PHE A 198 30.73 -33.28 -15.70
CA PHE A 198 29.97 -33.57 -16.91
C PHE A 198 30.86 -34.10 -18.04
N VAL A 199 32.01 -33.47 -18.26
CA VAL A 199 33.00 -33.90 -19.27
C VAL A 199 33.45 -35.33 -19.01
N TYR A 200 33.71 -35.67 -17.74
CA TYR A 200 34.17 -36.98 -17.30
C TYR A 200 33.04 -37.99 -16.97
N ARG A 201 31.76 -37.64 -17.17
CA ARG A 201 30.62 -38.47 -16.74
C ARG A 201 30.56 -39.84 -17.42
N LYS A 202 30.99 -39.93 -18.68
CA LYS A 202 31.04 -41.17 -19.46
C LYS A 202 32.42 -41.32 -20.10
N ALA A 203 32.92 -42.54 -20.22
CA ALA A 203 34.19 -42.78 -20.92
C ALA A 203 34.08 -42.53 -22.44
N SER A 204 32.91 -42.77 -23.04
CA SER A 204 32.69 -42.52 -24.46
C SER A 204 32.78 -41.02 -24.78
N HIS A 205 33.51 -40.68 -25.85
CA HIS A 205 33.74 -39.30 -26.30
C HIS A 205 34.32 -38.35 -25.22
N GLN A 206 35.00 -38.90 -24.20
CA GLN A 206 35.57 -38.08 -23.12
C GLN A 206 36.59 -37.07 -23.65
N GLN A 207 37.48 -37.50 -24.56
CA GLN A 207 38.51 -36.64 -25.15
C GLN A 207 37.88 -35.44 -25.87
N ALA A 208 36.94 -35.69 -26.80
CA ALA A 208 36.24 -34.64 -27.53
C ALA A 208 35.53 -33.64 -26.61
N ARG A 209 35.00 -34.09 -25.46
CA ARG A 209 34.42 -33.19 -24.45
C ARG A 209 35.46 -32.39 -23.68
N VAL A 210 36.65 -32.94 -23.44
CA VAL A 210 37.78 -32.18 -22.85
C VAL A 210 38.25 -31.12 -23.84
N ASP A 211 38.39 -31.45 -25.12
CA ASP A 211 38.72 -30.49 -26.18
C ASP A 211 37.70 -29.35 -26.25
N SER A 212 36.41 -29.71 -26.24
CA SER A 212 35.32 -28.73 -26.25
C SER A 212 35.31 -27.84 -25.01
N LEU A 213 35.66 -28.39 -23.85
CA LEU A 213 35.83 -27.61 -22.62
C LEU A 213 37.02 -26.65 -22.73
N LEU A 214 38.16 -27.11 -23.23
CA LEU A 214 39.34 -26.25 -23.42
C LEU A 214 39.04 -25.10 -24.39
N ASP A 215 38.35 -25.38 -25.50
CA ASP A 215 37.90 -24.35 -26.44
C ASP A 215 36.95 -23.34 -25.78
N PHE A 216 36.01 -23.83 -24.97
CA PHE A 216 35.14 -22.95 -24.17
C PHE A 216 35.96 -22.06 -23.22
N VAL A 217 36.88 -22.63 -22.44
CA VAL A 217 37.67 -21.86 -21.45
C VAL A 217 38.59 -20.84 -22.11
N ARG A 218 39.16 -21.15 -23.29
CA ARG A 218 40.03 -20.24 -24.05
C ARG A 218 39.37 -18.90 -24.32
N HIS A 219 38.07 -18.91 -24.61
CA HIS A 219 37.29 -17.73 -24.98
C HIS A 219 36.66 -16.99 -23.78
N LEU A 220 36.86 -17.46 -22.55
CA LEU A 220 36.47 -16.70 -21.36
C LEU A 220 37.30 -15.40 -21.27
N GLY A 221 36.68 -14.31 -20.84
CA GLY A 221 37.35 -13.01 -20.72
C GLY A 221 38.12 -12.82 -19.41
N ASP A 222 37.80 -13.58 -18.38
CA ASP A 222 38.29 -13.39 -17.01
C ASP A 222 39.35 -14.45 -16.64
N ALA A 223 40.54 -13.99 -16.28
CA ALA A 223 41.68 -14.83 -15.92
C ALA A 223 41.43 -15.67 -14.67
N ASP A 224 40.67 -15.16 -13.70
CA ASP A 224 40.37 -15.89 -12.46
C ASP A 224 39.42 -17.06 -12.73
N GLN A 225 38.47 -16.87 -13.65
CA GLN A 225 37.56 -17.93 -14.09
C GLN A 225 38.31 -19.02 -14.84
N LYS A 226 39.20 -18.65 -15.77
CA LYS A 226 40.08 -19.60 -16.45
C LYS A 226 40.92 -20.41 -15.47
N LEU A 227 41.57 -19.72 -14.54
CA LEU A 227 42.41 -20.34 -13.52
C LEU A 227 41.64 -21.33 -12.65
N ALA A 228 40.42 -20.98 -12.23
CA ALA A 228 39.57 -21.86 -11.42
C ALA A 228 39.24 -23.16 -12.17
N ILE A 229 38.84 -23.05 -13.45
CA ILE A 229 38.49 -24.23 -14.27
C ILE A 229 39.74 -25.06 -14.56
N TYR A 230 40.86 -24.44 -14.95
CA TYR A 230 42.09 -25.17 -15.25
C TYR A 230 42.69 -25.89 -14.03
N ARG A 231 42.58 -25.32 -12.82
CA ARG A 231 42.99 -26.02 -11.59
C ARG A 231 42.18 -27.29 -11.37
N LEU A 232 40.86 -27.23 -11.55
CA LEU A 232 40.01 -28.41 -11.43
C LEU A 232 40.28 -29.44 -12.54
N LEU A 233 40.49 -28.97 -13.78
CA LEU A 233 40.81 -29.83 -14.91
C LEU A 233 42.15 -30.55 -14.73
N LYS A 234 43.18 -29.83 -14.26
CA LYS A 234 44.50 -30.40 -13.95
C LYS A 234 44.39 -31.59 -13.00
N VAL A 235 43.62 -31.45 -11.91
CA VAL A 235 43.42 -32.53 -10.94
C VAL A 235 42.83 -33.78 -11.58
N GLU A 236 41.92 -33.63 -12.55
CA GLU A 236 41.36 -34.79 -13.27
C GLU A 236 42.31 -35.38 -14.32
N LEU A 237 43.14 -34.55 -14.96
CA LEU A 237 44.16 -35.00 -15.91
C LEU A 237 45.30 -35.77 -15.22
N ASP A 238 45.75 -35.28 -14.06
CA ASP A 238 46.82 -35.90 -13.26
C ASP A 238 46.44 -37.30 -12.75
N LYS A 239 45.14 -37.55 -12.49
CA LYS A 239 44.62 -38.88 -12.11
C LYS A 239 44.71 -39.90 -13.25
N ARG A 240 44.91 -39.47 -14.50
CA ARG A 240 44.78 -40.30 -15.70
C ARG A 240 46.06 -40.23 -16.53
N PRO A 241 47.14 -40.89 -16.09
CA PRO A 241 48.39 -40.87 -16.84
C PRO A 241 48.23 -41.61 -18.17
N GLY A 242 48.41 -40.87 -19.28
CA GLY A 242 48.30 -41.38 -20.64
C GLY A 242 48.76 -40.32 -21.65
N THR A 243 49.00 -40.74 -22.89
CA THR A 243 49.45 -39.85 -23.98
C THR A 243 48.46 -38.72 -24.26
N GLU A 244 47.16 -39.04 -24.30
CA GLU A 244 46.09 -38.07 -24.56
C GLU A 244 45.91 -37.08 -23.40
N SER A 245 45.99 -37.55 -22.15
CA SER A 245 45.97 -36.68 -20.98
C SER A 245 47.18 -35.73 -20.97
N ALA A 246 48.35 -36.22 -21.37
CA ALA A 246 49.53 -35.37 -21.54
C ALA A 246 49.32 -34.30 -22.63
N SER A 247 48.70 -34.65 -23.76
CA SER A 247 48.35 -33.68 -24.80
C SER A 247 47.39 -32.60 -24.30
N HIS A 248 46.30 -32.98 -23.63
CA HIS A 248 45.36 -31.99 -23.05
C HIS A 248 46.03 -31.12 -21.97
N SER A 249 46.90 -31.70 -21.13
CA SER A 249 47.67 -30.96 -20.14
C SER A 249 48.61 -29.93 -20.77
N VAL A 250 49.21 -30.26 -21.92
CA VAL A 250 50.04 -29.32 -22.69
C VAL A 250 49.19 -28.20 -23.28
N VAL A 251 48.06 -28.52 -23.94
CA VAL A 251 47.15 -27.51 -24.51
C VAL A 251 46.65 -26.56 -23.42
N MET A 252 46.18 -27.10 -22.29
CA MET A 252 45.76 -26.32 -21.13
C MET A 252 46.86 -25.41 -20.61
N ALA A 253 48.10 -25.91 -20.52
CA ALA A 253 49.24 -25.12 -20.06
C ALA A 253 49.52 -23.95 -21.02
N PHE A 254 49.51 -24.19 -22.33
CA PHE A 254 49.72 -23.15 -23.34
C PHE A 254 48.60 -22.10 -23.33
N ASP A 255 47.34 -22.52 -23.23
CA ASP A 255 46.22 -21.57 -23.09
C ASP A 255 46.34 -20.72 -21.81
N ALA A 256 46.87 -21.30 -20.73
CA ALA A 256 47.10 -20.59 -19.48
C ALA A 256 48.19 -19.53 -19.59
N VAL A 257 49.32 -19.79 -20.27
CA VAL A 257 50.37 -18.78 -20.48
C VAL A 257 49.93 -17.66 -21.41
N ASP A 258 49.15 -17.96 -22.45
CA ASP A 258 48.57 -16.95 -23.32
C ASP A 258 47.65 -16.01 -22.54
N ALA A 259 46.85 -16.56 -21.62
CA ALA A 259 46.05 -15.78 -20.69
C ALA A 259 46.87 -15.07 -19.58
N ALA A 260 48.10 -15.53 -19.31
CA ALA A 260 49.00 -14.98 -18.30
C ALA A 260 49.86 -13.81 -18.79
N ALA A 261 49.75 -13.39 -20.05
CA ALA A 261 50.52 -12.30 -20.66
C ALA A 261 50.52 -10.98 -19.86
N ALA A 262 49.66 -10.85 -18.84
CA ALA A 262 49.65 -9.78 -17.85
C ALA A 262 50.85 -9.72 -16.88
N GLY A 263 51.70 -10.76 -16.77
CA GLY A 263 52.98 -10.64 -16.05
C GLY A 263 53.62 -11.94 -15.56
N PRO A 264 54.95 -11.94 -15.31
CA PRO A 264 55.74 -13.14 -15.00
C PRO A 264 55.38 -13.83 -13.68
N ASN A 265 54.67 -13.15 -12.77
CA ASN A 265 54.22 -13.69 -11.48
C ASN A 265 52.73 -14.10 -11.48
N SER A 266 52.09 -14.20 -12.65
CA SER A 266 50.69 -14.61 -12.75
C SER A 266 50.47 -16.04 -12.21
N PRO A 267 49.40 -16.31 -11.44
CA PRO A 267 49.03 -17.68 -11.05
C PRO A 267 48.85 -18.63 -12.24
N LEU A 268 48.46 -18.10 -13.41
CA LEU A 268 48.36 -18.88 -14.66
C LEU A 268 49.74 -19.22 -15.23
N GLN A 269 50.72 -18.33 -15.10
CA GLN A 269 52.11 -18.61 -15.46
C GLN A 269 52.69 -19.76 -14.60
N LYS A 270 52.40 -19.73 -13.29
CA LYS A 270 52.77 -20.82 -12.39
C LYS A 270 52.11 -22.13 -12.81
N LEU A 271 50.81 -22.11 -13.13
CA LEU A 271 50.09 -23.29 -13.61
C LEU A 271 50.71 -23.85 -14.89
N TYR A 272 51.10 -23.00 -15.84
CA TYR A 272 51.80 -23.39 -17.05
C TYR A 272 53.11 -24.12 -16.73
N LEU A 273 53.98 -23.54 -15.89
CA LEU A 273 55.27 -24.13 -15.54
C LEU A 273 55.11 -25.47 -14.80
N ASP A 274 54.19 -25.52 -13.84
CA ASP A 274 53.91 -26.72 -13.04
C ASP A 274 53.34 -27.87 -13.87
N THR A 275 52.71 -27.56 -15.02
CA THR A 275 52.04 -28.57 -15.86
C THR A 275 52.92 -28.97 -17.06
N SER A 276 53.52 -28.00 -17.75
CA SER A 276 54.35 -28.26 -18.94
C SER A 276 55.75 -28.80 -18.60
N GLY A 277 56.35 -28.35 -17.50
CA GLY A 277 57.73 -28.69 -17.13
C GLY A 277 58.01 -30.20 -17.05
N PRO A 278 57.20 -30.98 -16.29
CA PRO A 278 57.36 -32.43 -16.21
C PRO A 278 57.19 -33.13 -17.57
N ILE A 279 56.25 -32.66 -18.40
CA ILE A 279 55.94 -33.25 -19.71
C ILE A 279 57.11 -33.02 -20.68
N VAL A 280 57.59 -31.78 -20.78
CA VAL A 280 58.74 -31.42 -21.63
C VAL A 280 59.99 -32.18 -21.20
N LYS A 281 60.22 -32.33 -19.88
CA LYS A 281 61.36 -33.12 -19.36
C LYS A 281 61.27 -34.59 -19.79
N ARG A 282 60.06 -35.17 -19.79
CA ARG A 282 59.83 -36.55 -20.25
C ARG A 282 60.07 -36.70 -21.75
N TRP A 283 59.53 -35.79 -22.56
CA TRP A 283 59.74 -35.81 -24.01
C TRP A 283 61.20 -35.61 -24.39
N ARG A 284 61.92 -34.71 -23.71
CA ARG A 284 63.35 -34.52 -23.92
C ARG A 284 64.15 -35.80 -23.73
N LYS A 285 63.83 -36.60 -22.70
CA LYS A 285 64.49 -37.90 -22.48
C LYS A 285 64.23 -38.87 -23.64
N LEU A 286 62.99 -38.96 -24.10
CA LEU A 286 62.59 -39.83 -25.21
C LEU A 286 63.16 -39.45 -26.58
N ILE A 287 63.70 -38.23 -26.73
CA ILE A 287 64.30 -37.75 -27.98
C ILE A 287 65.83 -37.88 -27.95
N ILE A 288 66.43 -37.83 -26.76
CA ILE A 288 67.89 -37.88 -26.57
C ILE A 288 68.38 -39.34 -26.41
N ASP A 289 67.54 -40.23 -25.88
CA ASP A 289 67.76 -41.69 -25.85
C ASP A 289 67.21 -42.36 -27.12
#